data_AF-A0A529PJV4-F1
#
_entry.id   AF-A0A529PJV4-F1
#
_cell.length_a   1.000
_cell.length_b   1.000
_cell.length_c   1.000
_cell.angle_alpha   90.00
_cell.angle_beta   90.00
_cell.angle_gamma   90.00
#
_symmetry.space_group_name_H-M   'P 1'
#
loop_
_entity.id
_entity.type
_entity.pdbx_description
1 polymer ?
#
loop_
_entity_poly.entity_id
_entity_poly.type
_entity_poly.pdbx_seq_one_letter_code
_entity_poly.pdbx_strand_id
1 'polypeptide(L)'
;YGPYREAVGTAGLLKGDKKTYYLDHANSDEALREAEQDLAEGADMLMVKPGLPYLDIIRRLKDELQMPTFAYQVSGEYSMIKAAAANGWIDGEKAMLESLLALKRAGCDGILTYFAPEVAAMLKG
;
A
#
# COMPACT_ATOMS: atom_id res chain seq x y z
N TYR A 1 -0.87 6.45 -7.66
CA TYR A 1 0.55 6.66 -8.04
C TYR A 1 0.91 8.05 -8.56
N GLY A 2 -0.06 8.90 -8.95
CA GLY A 2 0.23 10.23 -9.54
C GLY A 2 1.22 11.09 -8.75
N PRO A 3 0.95 11.37 -7.45
CA PRO A 3 1.84 12.22 -6.65
C PRO A 3 3.26 11.67 -6.49
N TYR A 4 3.43 10.34 -6.59
CA TYR A 4 4.78 9.74 -6.56
C TYR A 4 5.54 10.08 -7.84
N ARG A 5 4.88 9.98 -9.00
CA ARG A 5 5.52 10.25 -10.30
C ARG A 5 5.95 11.70 -10.41
N GLU A 6 5.15 12.61 -9.88
CA GLU A 6 5.50 14.03 -9.76
C GLU A 6 6.71 14.23 -8.85
N ALA A 7 6.68 13.66 -7.64
CA ALA A 7 7.76 13.81 -6.66
C ALA A 7 9.14 13.32 -7.16
N VAL A 8 9.17 12.25 -7.97
CA VAL A 8 10.42 11.72 -8.53
C VAL A 8 10.74 12.25 -9.94
N GLY A 9 10.00 13.25 -10.44
CA GLY A 9 10.25 13.86 -11.76
C GLY A 9 10.06 12.91 -12.94
N THR A 10 9.24 11.86 -12.79
CA THR A 10 8.97 10.86 -13.83
C THR A 10 7.62 11.06 -14.53
N ALA A 11 6.90 12.13 -14.17
CA ALA A 11 5.68 12.52 -14.86
C ALA A 11 5.96 12.72 -16.36
N GLY A 12 5.23 11.99 -17.21
CA GLY A 12 5.38 12.07 -18.66
C GLY A 12 6.48 11.20 -19.29
N LEU A 13 7.31 10.51 -18.51
CA LEU A 13 8.32 9.58 -19.06
C LEU A 13 7.69 8.29 -19.60
N LEU A 14 6.57 7.85 -19.00
CA LEU A 14 5.83 6.69 -19.47
C LEU A 14 5.11 7.04 -20.78
N LYS A 15 5.44 6.33 -21.86
CA LYS A 15 4.64 6.31 -23.08
C LYS A 15 3.69 5.11 -23.02
N GLY A 16 2.38 5.36 -23.07
CA GLY A 16 1.37 4.31 -22.91
C GLY A 16 0.98 4.09 -21.44
N ASP A 17 0.60 2.85 -21.10
CA ASP A 17 0.21 2.46 -19.75
C ASP A 17 1.06 1.30 -19.20
N LYS A 18 0.72 0.84 -18.00
CA LYS A 18 1.45 -0.21 -17.30
C LYS A 18 0.71 -1.54 -17.27
N LYS A 19 -0.40 -1.67 -18.00
CA LYS A 19 -1.33 -2.81 -17.86
C LYS A 19 -0.75 -4.15 -18.32
N THR A 20 0.33 -4.12 -19.10
CA THR A 20 0.99 -5.34 -19.59
C THR A 20 1.95 -5.97 -18.57
N TYR A 21 2.20 -5.31 -17.44
CA TYR A 21 3.07 -5.81 -16.37
C TYR A 21 2.60 -5.43 -14.96
N TYR A 22 1.51 -4.67 -14.84
CA TYR A 22 0.76 -4.53 -13.59
C TYR A 22 -0.36 -5.54 -13.63
N LEU A 23 -0.60 -6.20 -12.50
CA LEU A 23 -1.75 -7.05 -12.32
C LEU A 23 -3.02 -6.23 -12.54
N ASP A 24 -4.02 -6.85 -13.19
CA ASP A 24 -5.35 -6.26 -13.28
C ASP A 24 -5.94 -6.19 -11.88
N HIS A 25 -6.47 -5.02 -11.51
CA HIS A 25 -7.06 -4.79 -10.20
C HIS A 25 -8.27 -5.67 -9.90
N ALA A 26 -8.89 -6.28 -10.92
CA ALA A 26 -10.00 -7.21 -10.76
C ALA A 26 -9.55 -8.64 -10.38
N ASN A 27 -8.25 -8.95 -10.51
CA ASN A 27 -7.76 -10.32 -10.44
C ASN A 27 -7.08 -10.63 -9.09
N SER A 28 -7.82 -11.24 -8.18
CA SER A 28 -7.26 -11.68 -6.89
C SER A 28 -6.44 -12.97 -7.00
N ASP A 29 -6.80 -13.88 -7.91
CA ASP A 29 -6.09 -15.16 -8.12
C ASP A 29 -4.71 -14.96 -8.76
N GLU A 30 -4.58 -13.96 -9.63
CA GLU A 30 -3.30 -13.60 -10.25
C GLU A 30 -2.32 -13.08 -9.18
N ALA A 31 -2.80 -12.31 -8.20
CA ALA A 31 -1.97 -11.82 -7.10
C ALA A 31 -1.37 -12.94 -6.25
N LEU A 32 -2.13 -14.03 -6.02
CA LEU A 32 -1.62 -15.18 -5.30
C LEU A 32 -0.57 -15.93 -6.12
N ARG A 33 -0.84 -16.17 -7.42
CA ARG A 33 0.11 -16.88 -8.30
C ARG A 33 1.44 -16.15 -8.44
N GLU A 34 1.40 -14.83 -8.62
CA GLU A 34 2.61 -14.00 -8.69
C GLU A 34 3.39 -14.05 -7.36
N ALA A 35 2.69 -13.98 -6.23
CA ALA A 35 3.33 -14.12 -4.92
C ALA A 35 3.95 -15.51 -4.70
N GLU A 36 3.29 -16.60 -5.11
CA GLU A 36 3.86 -17.96 -5.07
C GLU A 36 5.13 -18.07 -5.92
N GLN A 37 5.15 -17.43 -7.09
CA GLN A 37 6.33 -17.39 -7.94
C GLN A 37 7.48 -16.63 -7.27
N ASP A 38 7.22 -15.44 -6.71
CA ASP A 38 8.24 -14.68 -5.97
C ASP A 38 8.83 -15.50 -4.81
N LEU A 39 8.01 -16.28 -4.10
CA LEU A 39 8.48 -17.18 -3.04
C LEU A 39 9.31 -18.33 -3.58
N ALA A 40 8.92 -18.93 -4.70
CA ALA A 40 9.72 -19.97 -5.37
C ALA A 40 11.08 -19.45 -5.84
N GLU A 41 11.16 -18.16 -6.19
CA GLU A 41 12.38 -17.45 -6.54
C GLU A 41 13.20 -16.98 -5.31
N GLY A 42 12.69 -17.20 -4.09
CA GLY A 42 13.42 -17.01 -2.84
C GLY A 42 13.15 -15.69 -2.11
N ALA A 43 12.01 -15.04 -2.35
CA ALA A 43 11.63 -13.85 -1.60
C ALA A 43 11.43 -14.13 -0.09
N ASP A 44 12.06 -13.31 0.77
CA ASP A 44 11.90 -13.40 2.23
C ASP A 44 10.62 -12.72 2.75
N MET A 45 10.02 -11.85 1.94
CA MET A 45 8.83 -11.07 2.27
C MET A 45 8.04 -10.73 1.02
N LEU A 46 6.73 -10.59 1.18
CA LEU A 46 5.80 -10.20 0.12
C LEU A 46 5.33 -8.76 0.33
N MET A 47 4.96 -8.08 -0.75
CA MET A 47 4.42 -6.72 -0.67
C MET A 47 3.19 -6.53 -1.56
N VAL A 48 2.11 -6.01 -0.98
CA VAL A 48 0.95 -5.53 -1.73
C VAL A 48 1.04 -4.02 -1.94
N LYS A 49 0.79 -3.57 -3.16
CA LYS A 49 0.84 -2.16 -3.54
C LYS A 49 -0.15 -1.91 -4.69
N PRO A 50 -1.16 -1.02 -4.52
CA PRO A 50 -1.45 -0.13 -3.38
C PRO A 50 -1.92 -0.82 -2.08
N GLY A 51 -2.04 -0.05 -0.99
CA GLY A 51 -2.40 -0.55 0.35
C GLY A 51 -3.90 -0.69 0.57
N LEU A 52 -4.57 0.40 0.97
CA LEU A 52 -5.98 0.41 1.39
C LEU A 52 -6.96 -0.24 0.39
N PRO A 53 -6.83 -0.03 -0.93
CA PRO A 53 -7.77 -0.62 -1.88
C PRO A 53 -7.62 -2.14 -2.05
N TYR A 54 -6.58 -2.75 -1.48
CA TYR A 54 -6.21 -4.17 -1.67
C TYR A 54 -6.03 -4.90 -0.32
N LEU A 55 -6.79 -4.49 0.71
CA LEU A 55 -6.77 -5.12 2.03
C LEU A 55 -7.19 -6.60 1.98
N ASP A 56 -8.07 -6.94 1.05
CA ASP A 56 -8.48 -8.31 0.76
C ASP A 56 -7.32 -9.16 0.20
N ILE A 57 -6.51 -8.60 -0.70
CA ILE A 57 -5.30 -9.27 -1.21
C ILE A 57 -4.28 -9.46 -0.09
N ILE A 58 -4.04 -8.44 0.75
CA ILE A 58 -3.15 -8.56 1.93
C ILE A 58 -3.60 -9.70 2.83
N ARG A 59 -4.90 -9.76 3.15
CA ARG A 59 -5.48 -10.81 3.99
C ARG A 59 -5.29 -12.19 3.37
N ARG A 60 -5.58 -12.31 2.09
CA ARG A 60 -5.46 -13.55 1.31
C ARG A 60 -4.02 -14.06 1.30
N LEU A 61 -3.05 -13.23 0.92
CA LEU A 61 -1.62 -13.61 0.94
C LEU A 61 -1.17 -14.02 2.34
N LYS A 62 -1.61 -13.30 3.38
CA LYS A 62 -1.24 -13.63 4.76
C LYS A 62 -1.82 -14.97 5.23
N ASP A 63 -3.06 -15.29 4.86
CA ASP A 63 -3.69 -16.58 5.20
C ASP A 63 -3.06 -17.74 4.43
N GLU A 64 -2.87 -17.59 3.13
CA GLU A 64 -2.49 -18.69 2.24
C GLU A 64 -0.98 -18.98 2.28
N LEU A 65 -0.15 -17.94 2.35
CA LEU A 65 1.30 -18.09 2.24
C LEU A 65 2.02 -17.97 3.59
N GLN A 66 1.37 -17.38 4.60
CA GLN A 66 1.89 -17.19 5.97
C GLN A 66 3.26 -16.49 6.06
N MET A 67 3.69 -15.83 4.99
CA MET A 67 4.96 -15.11 4.91
C MET A 67 4.88 -13.71 5.55
N PRO A 68 6.03 -13.12 5.92
CA PRO A 68 6.10 -11.69 6.23
C PRO A 68 5.47 -10.87 5.11
N THR A 69 4.37 -10.19 5.41
CA THR A 69 3.56 -9.48 4.41
C THR A 69 3.61 -8.00 4.68
N PHE A 70 3.99 -7.22 3.69
CA PHE A 70 4.08 -5.76 3.77
C PHE A 70 3.02 -5.14 2.88
N ALA A 71 2.66 -3.90 3.20
CA ALA A 71 1.90 -3.06 2.29
C ALA A 71 2.58 -1.72 2.06
N TYR A 72 2.44 -1.19 0.85
CA TYR A 72 2.79 0.19 0.56
C TYR A 72 1.51 1.03 0.51
N GLN A 73 1.30 1.87 1.52
CA GLN A 73 0.28 2.92 1.49
C GLN A 73 0.76 4.04 0.56
N VAL A 74 0.28 4.02 -0.68
CA VAL A 74 0.91 4.79 -1.77
C VAL A 74 0.62 6.29 -1.65
N SER A 75 1.35 7.07 -2.45
CA SER A 75 1.26 8.53 -2.40
C SER A 75 -0.14 9.09 -2.67
N GLY A 76 -0.94 8.38 -3.48
CA GLY A 76 -2.35 8.74 -3.69
C GLY A 76 -3.18 8.61 -2.42
N GLU A 77 -2.99 7.54 -1.65
CA GLU A 77 -3.70 7.29 -0.40
C GLU A 77 -3.32 8.34 0.66
N TYR A 78 -2.02 8.64 0.77
CA TYR A 78 -1.53 9.73 1.62
C TYR A 78 -2.14 11.08 1.23
N SER A 79 -2.09 11.45 -0.05
CA SER A 79 -2.65 12.70 -0.55
C SER A 79 -4.15 12.79 -0.36
N MET A 80 -4.89 11.69 -0.48
CA MET A 80 -6.34 11.64 -0.22
C MET A 80 -6.66 12.05 1.22
N ILE A 81 -5.99 11.45 2.21
CA ILE A 81 -6.22 11.77 3.62
C ILE A 81 -5.79 13.20 3.93
N LYS A 82 -4.58 13.62 3.49
CA LYS A 82 -4.09 14.99 3.72
C LYS A 82 -5.01 16.04 3.08
N ALA A 83 -5.49 15.81 1.87
CA ALA A 83 -6.39 16.74 1.19
C ALA A 83 -7.75 16.83 1.89
N ALA A 84 -8.37 15.71 2.27
CA ALA A 84 -9.64 15.71 2.98
C ALA A 84 -9.53 16.40 4.35
N ALA A 85 -8.44 16.17 5.07
CA ALA A 85 -8.16 16.85 6.33
C ALA A 85 -7.95 18.37 6.14
N ALA A 86 -7.18 18.78 5.13
CA ALA A 86 -6.95 20.20 4.83
C ALA A 86 -8.23 20.95 4.45
N ASN A 87 -9.24 20.26 3.90
CA ASN A 87 -10.56 20.82 3.62
C ASN A 87 -11.55 20.73 4.81
N GLY A 88 -11.11 20.20 5.96
CA GLY A 88 -11.93 20.06 7.16
C GLY A 88 -13.05 19.01 7.04
N TRP A 89 -12.94 18.07 6.10
CA TRP A 89 -13.97 17.04 5.89
C TRP A 89 -13.85 15.88 6.87
N ILE A 90 -12.63 15.61 7.33
CA ILE A 90 -12.32 14.53 8.25
C ILE A 90 -11.30 15.00 9.29
N ASP A 91 -11.29 14.31 10.43
CA ASP A 91 -10.19 14.36 11.38
C ASP A 91 -8.98 13.62 10.78
N GLY A 92 -8.00 14.38 10.29
CA GLY A 92 -6.87 13.84 9.53
C GLY A 92 -5.98 12.91 10.33
N GLU A 93 -5.77 13.20 11.62
CA GLU A 93 -4.95 12.38 12.50
C GLU A 93 -5.62 11.03 12.77
N LYS A 94 -6.91 11.04 13.10
CA LYS A 94 -7.67 9.79 13.32
C LYS A 94 -7.76 8.96 12.05
N ALA A 95 -8.08 9.58 10.92
CA ALA A 95 -8.17 8.88 9.64
C ALA A 95 -6.84 8.26 9.21
N MET A 96 -5.72 8.98 9.42
CA MET A 96 -4.37 8.45 9.22
C MET A 96 -4.14 7.20 10.08
N LEU A 97 -4.33 7.29 11.40
CA LEU A 97 -4.08 6.16 12.30
C LEU A 97 -4.97 4.96 11.99
N GLU A 98 -6.27 5.19 11.74
CA GLU A 98 -7.21 4.12 11.40
C GLU A 98 -6.85 3.43 10.09
N SER A 99 -6.37 4.19 9.09
CA SER A 99 -5.91 3.63 7.82
C SER A 99 -4.71 2.69 7.98
N LEU A 100 -3.77 3.02 8.88
CA LEU A 100 -2.60 2.19 9.17
C LEU A 100 -2.97 0.97 10.01
N LEU A 101 -3.89 1.13 10.96
CA LEU A 101 -4.43 0.02 11.73
C LEU A 101 -5.22 -0.95 10.85
N ALA A 102 -5.93 -0.47 9.82
CA ALA A 102 -6.61 -1.32 8.86
C ALA A 102 -5.62 -2.21 8.09
N LEU A 103 -4.48 -1.67 7.66
CA LEU A 103 -3.40 -2.45 7.03
C LEU A 103 -2.81 -3.48 8.01
N LYS A 104 -2.53 -3.07 9.25
CA LYS A 104 -2.05 -3.99 10.30
C LYS A 104 -3.05 -5.13 10.55
N ARG A 105 -4.35 -4.81 10.63
CA ARG A 105 -5.44 -5.77 10.81
C ARG A 105 -5.59 -6.72 9.61
N ALA A 106 -5.41 -6.23 8.40
CA ALA A 106 -5.47 -7.07 7.20
C ALA A 106 -4.38 -8.15 7.18
N GLY A 107 -3.25 -7.92 7.86
CA GLY A 107 -2.20 -8.92 8.01
C GLY A 107 -0.78 -8.38 7.83
N CYS A 108 -0.62 -7.07 7.64
CA CYS A 108 0.71 -6.50 7.44
C CYS A 108 1.61 -6.67 8.67
N ASP A 109 2.82 -7.17 8.46
CA ASP A 109 3.89 -7.19 9.44
C ASP A 109 4.62 -5.83 9.47
N GLY A 110 4.73 -5.16 8.32
CA GLY A 110 5.21 -3.79 8.19
C GLY A 110 4.45 -2.97 7.13
N ILE A 111 4.49 -1.64 7.27
CA ILE A 111 3.78 -0.72 6.38
C ILE A 111 4.76 0.34 5.88
N LEU A 112 4.91 0.45 4.57
CA LEU A 112 5.61 1.56 3.92
C LEU A 112 4.61 2.70 3.71
N THR A 113 4.77 3.79 4.47
CA THR A 113 3.87 4.93 4.43
C THR A 113 4.62 6.25 4.57
N TYR A 114 4.13 7.29 3.91
CA TYR A 114 4.59 8.66 4.07
C TYR A 114 4.24 9.27 5.44
N PHE A 115 3.26 8.67 6.15
CA PHE A 115 2.92 9.07 7.52
C PHE A 115 3.90 8.53 8.57
N ALA A 116 4.88 7.71 8.20
CA ALA A 116 5.77 7.07 9.16
C ALA A 116 6.48 8.06 10.12
N PRO A 117 7.03 9.20 9.67
CA PRO A 117 7.64 10.17 10.58
C PRO A 117 6.63 10.80 11.56
N GLU A 118 5.42 11.10 11.10
CA GLU A 118 4.35 11.72 11.89
C GLU A 118 3.85 10.75 12.97
N VAL A 119 3.54 9.51 12.58
CA VAL A 119 3.09 8.46 13.51
C VAL A 119 4.18 8.09 14.50
N ALA A 120 5.44 8.00 14.05
CA ALA A 120 6.56 7.73 14.96
C ALA A 120 6.73 8.83 16.02
N ALA A 121 6.49 10.10 15.67
CA ALA A 121 6.51 11.19 16.64
C ALA A 121 5.36 11.08 17.65
N MET A 122 4.17 10.66 17.22
CA MET A 122 3.02 10.46 18.11
C MET A 122 3.19 9.28 19.07
N LEU A 123 3.87 8.21 18.64
CA LEU A 123 4.10 7.01 19.46
C LEU A 123 5.24 7.20 20.47
N LYS A 124 6.12 8.18 20.25
CA LYS A 124 7.11 8.61 21.23
C LYS A 124 6.41 9.52 22.24
N GLY A 125 5.73 8.91 23.21
CA GLY A 125 5.27 9.60 24.42
C GLY A 125 6.40 10.28 25.15
#